data_AF-A0A9N8P521-F1
#
_entry.id   AF-A0A9N8P521-F1
#
_cell.length_a   1.000
_cell.length_b   1.000
_cell.length_c   1.000
_cell.angle_alpha   90.00
_cell.angle_beta   90.00
_cell.angle_gamma   90.00
#
_symmetry.space_group_name_H-M   'P 1'
#
loop_
_entity.id
_entity.type
_entity.pdbx_description
1 polymer ?
#
loop_
_entity_poly.entity_id
_entity_poly.type
_entity_poly.pdbx_seq_one_letter_code
_entity_poly.pdbx_strand_id
1 'polypeptide(L)'
;MYVPPEQLESFSDPKVYLEYRKKLEGSFWRNFDAQLRDSETSKTSAQNFRELMRKRLAEKPELLEQILPDFPPHCRRLTPGPGYLEALTKGNLSFIQTPISHFTKDGIVTNDGVYRRVDAVICSTGANVDFAPPFPIVAGPYDLSRDWRPEGKFGFPYTYMGVATPGLPNLLQLHGMFSSLLEE
;
A
#
# COMPACT_ATOMS: atom_id res chain seq x y z
N MET A 1 8.54 -11.86 5.50
CA MET A 1 8.44 -13.33 5.43
C MET A 1 9.50 -13.87 6.37
N TYR A 2 9.13 -14.59 7.42
CA TYR A 2 10.10 -15.19 8.33
C TYR A 2 10.65 -16.46 7.67
N VAL A 3 11.97 -16.58 7.59
CA VAL A 3 12.65 -17.80 7.13
C VAL A 3 13.32 -18.41 8.36
N PRO A 4 12.96 -19.65 8.76
CA PRO A 4 13.59 -20.30 9.90
C PRO A 4 15.11 -20.45 9.74
N PRO A 5 15.88 -20.45 10.84
CA PRO A 5 17.34 -20.61 10.78
C PRO A 5 17.78 -21.88 10.03
N GLU A 6 17.09 -23.01 10.22
CA GLU A 6 17.40 -24.27 9.51
C GLU A 6 17.27 -24.10 7.99
N GLN A 7 16.29 -23.32 7.55
CA GLN A 7 16.03 -23.10 6.14
C GLN A 7 17.07 -22.14 5.54
N LEU A 8 17.55 -21.17 6.33
CA LEU A 8 18.66 -20.30 5.93
C LEU A 8 19.97 -21.10 5.75
N GLU A 9 20.26 -22.04 6.65
CA GLU A 9 21.41 -22.94 6.50
C GLU A 9 21.30 -23.76 5.21
N SER A 10 20.10 -24.26 4.88
CA SER A 10 19.87 -25.02 3.63
C SER A 10 20.19 -24.21 2.35
N PHE A 11 20.13 -22.88 2.41
CA PHE A 11 20.42 -22.01 1.26
C PHE A 11 21.90 -21.89 0.92
N SER A 12 22.81 -22.48 1.73
CA SER A 12 24.21 -22.63 1.34
C SER A 12 24.38 -23.53 0.11
N ASP A 13 23.43 -24.43 -0.17
CA ASP A 13 23.37 -25.17 -1.43
C ASP A 13 22.70 -24.30 -2.52
N PRO A 14 23.42 -23.90 -3.59
CA PRO A 14 22.87 -23.09 -4.67
C PRO A 14 21.64 -23.71 -5.35
N LYS A 15 21.52 -25.04 -5.39
CA LYS A 15 20.36 -25.72 -6.01
C LYS A 15 19.12 -25.59 -5.14
N VAL A 16 19.26 -25.82 -3.83
CA VAL A 16 18.17 -25.65 -2.86
C VAL A 16 17.67 -24.21 -2.87
N TYR A 17 18.59 -23.25 -2.89
CA TYR A 17 18.23 -21.84 -2.95
C TYR A 17 17.54 -21.46 -4.27
N LEU A 18 18.01 -21.98 -5.41
CA LEU A 18 17.39 -21.74 -6.71
C LEU A 18 15.97 -22.31 -6.78
N GLU A 19 15.74 -23.52 -6.29
CA GLU A 19 14.41 -24.13 -6.24
C GLU A 19 13.46 -23.33 -5.35
N TYR A 20 13.93 -22.88 -4.19
CA TYR A 20 13.17 -22.01 -3.29
C TYR A 20 12.77 -20.71 -3.98
N ARG A 21 13.71 -20.01 -4.62
CA ARG A 21 13.46 -18.77 -5.37
C ARG A 21 12.45 -18.98 -6.50
N LYS A 22 12.66 -19.99 -7.36
CA LYS A 22 11.75 -20.29 -8.47
C LYS A 22 10.33 -20.61 -8.00
N LYS A 23 10.20 -21.28 -6.84
CA LYS A 23 8.89 -21.55 -6.24
C LYS A 23 8.21 -20.26 -5.79
N LEU A 24 8.94 -19.35 -5.13
CA LEU A 24 8.42 -18.05 -4.70
C LEU A 24 8.04 -17.16 -5.89
N GLU A 25 8.99 -16.96 -6.82
CA GLU A 25 8.80 -16.18 -8.05
C GLU A 25 7.63 -16.74 -8.85
N GLY A 26 7.60 -18.05 -9.08
CA GLY A 26 6.53 -18.70 -9.80
C GLY A 26 5.17 -18.54 -9.12
N SER A 27 5.09 -18.55 -7.79
CA SER A 27 3.84 -18.31 -7.07
C SER A 27 3.36 -16.88 -7.25
N PHE A 28 4.27 -15.91 -7.12
CA PHE A 28 3.96 -14.49 -7.20
C PHE A 28 3.55 -14.08 -8.62
N TRP A 29 4.32 -14.51 -9.62
CA TRP A 29 4.14 -14.12 -11.02
C TRP A 29 3.03 -14.88 -11.76
N ARG A 30 2.47 -15.95 -11.19
CA ARG A 30 1.36 -16.69 -11.83
C ARG A 30 -0.01 -16.35 -11.28
N ASN A 31 -0.09 -15.58 -10.19
CA ASN A 31 -1.35 -15.29 -9.50
C ASN A 31 -2.10 -14.07 -10.06
N PHE A 32 -2.05 -13.85 -11.38
CA PHE A 32 -2.73 -12.72 -12.03
C PHE A 32 -4.25 -12.81 -11.92
N ASP A 33 -4.81 -14.02 -11.91
CA ASP A 33 -6.25 -14.20 -11.79
C ASP A 33 -6.80 -13.58 -10.50
N ALA A 34 -6.06 -13.65 -9.38
CA ALA A 34 -6.44 -13.02 -8.12
C ALA A 34 -6.49 -11.47 -8.16
N GLN A 35 -5.88 -10.87 -9.19
CA GLN A 35 -5.86 -9.41 -9.40
C GLN A 35 -6.94 -8.96 -10.37
N LEU A 36 -7.52 -9.88 -11.15
CA LEU A 36 -8.60 -9.57 -12.07
C LEU A 36 -9.89 -9.30 -11.29
N ARG A 37 -10.59 -8.24 -11.67
CA ARG A 37 -11.88 -7.88 -11.08
C ARG A 37 -12.89 -9.02 -11.35
N ASP A 38 -13.63 -9.38 -10.30
CA ASP A 38 -14.70 -10.38 -10.34
C ASP A 38 -14.29 -11.81 -10.74
N SER A 39 -12.99 -12.12 -10.80
CA SER A 39 -12.52 -13.49 -10.95
C SER A 39 -12.92 -14.35 -9.74
N GLU A 40 -13.05 -15.66 -9.96
CA GLU A 40 -13.37 -16.58 -8.87
C GLU A 40 -12.25 -16.59 -7.82
N THR A 41 -10.97 -16.54 -8.23
CA THR A 41 -9.84 -16.47 -7.30
C THR A 41 -9.87 -15.19 -6.45
N SER A 42 -10.28 -14.05 -7.02
CA SER A 42 -10.43 -12.79 -6.29
C SER A 42 -11.53 -12.87 -5.23
N LYS A 43 -12.70 -13.43 -5.58
CA LYS A 43 -13.82 -13.65 -4.64
C LYS A 43 -13.45 -14.61 -3.53
N THR A 44 -12.84 -15.75 -3.85
CA THR A 44 -12.39 -16.73 -2.86
C THR A 44 -11.30 -16.13 -1.96
N SER A 45 -10.39 -15.33 -2.51
CA SER A 45 -9.39 -14.61 -1.71
C SER A 45 -10.04 -13.65 -0.73
N ALA A 46 -11.03 -12.87 -1.16
CA ALA A 46 -11.76 -11.94 -0.28
C ALA A 46 -12.43 -12.67 0.89
N GLN A 47 -13.06 -13.83 0.63
CA GLN A 47 -13.61 -14.69 1.68
C GLN A 47 -12.51 -15.19 2.62
N ASN A 48 -11.43 -15.76 2.11
CA ASN A 48 -10.32 -16.26 2.93
C ASN A 48 -9.71 -15.18 3.84
N PHE A 49 -9.52 -13.96 3.33
CA PHE A 49 -9.05 -12.83 4.14
C PHE A 49 -10.07 -12.43 5.21
N ARG A 50 -11.37 -12.39 4.89
CA ARG A 50 -12.43 -12.09 5.87
C ARG A 50 -12.46 -13.12 7.00
N GLU A 51 -12.41 -14.41 6.68
CA GLU A 51 -12.34 -15.50 7.65
C GLU A 51 -11.09 -15.40 8.53
N LEU A 52 -9.93 -15.11 7.94
CA LEU A 52 -8.69 -14.90 8.66
C LEU A 52 -8.78 -13.70 9.62
N MET A 53 -9.31 -12.57 9.16
CA MET A 53 -9.52 -11.38 9.99
C MET A 53 -10.47 -11.67 11.14
N ARG A 54 -11.59 -12.35 10.89
CA ARG A 54 -12.54 -12.77 11.92
C ARG A 54 -11.86 -13.63 12.99
N LYS A 55 -11.02 -14.59 12.58
CA LYS A 55 -10.28 -15.44 13.52
C LYS A 55 -9.28 -14.64 14.36
N ARG A 56 -8.58 -13.68 13.76
CA ARG A 56 -7.55 -12.86 14.42
C ARG A 56 -8.16 -11.80 15.36
N LEU A 57 -9.37 -11.33 15.07
CA LEU A 57 -10.12 -10.37 15.87
C LEU A 57 -11.10 -11.03 16.85
N ALA A 58 -10.99 -12.33 17.12
CA ALA A 58 -11.97 -13.07 17.93
C ALA A 58 -12.20 -12.48 19.34
N GLU A 59 -11.20 -11.80 19.90
CA GLU A 59 -11.31 -11.11 21.20
C GLU A 59 -12.19 -9.84 21.15
N LYS A 60 -12.34 -9.21 19.99
CA LYS A 60 -13.17 -8.01 19.74
C LYS A 60 -13.86 -8.10 18.36
N PRO A 61 -14.89 -8.96 18.20
CA PRO A 61 -15.50 -9.25 16.90
C PRO A 61 -16.19 -8.02 16.27
N GLU A 62 -16.60 -7.04 17.07
CA GLU A 62 -17.22 -5.79 16.62
C GLU A 62 -16.30 -4.94 15.73
N LEU A 63 -14.98 -5.11 15.85
CA LEU A 63 -14.01 -4.38 15.02
C LEU A 63 -14.00 -4.85 13.57
N LEU A 64 -14.48 -6.07 13.28
CA LEU A 64 -14.43 -6.64 11.94
C LEU A 64 -15.18 -5.76 10.93
N GLU A 65 -16.39 -5.34 11.25
CA GLU A 65 -17.22 -4.52 10.35
C GLU A 65 -16.66 -3.09 10.19
N GLN A 66 -15.82 -2.62 11.12
CA GLN A 66 -15.20 -1.30 11.05
C GLN A 66 -13.92 -1.27 10.22
N ILE A 67 -13.21 -2.40 10.14
CA ILE A 67 -11.89 -2.49 9.51
C ILE A 67 -11.89 -3.26 8.18
N LEU A 68 -12.97 -3.99 7.88
CA LEU A 68 -13.09 -4.72 6.62
C LEU A 68 -13.12 -3.72 5.44
N PRO A 69 -12.17 -3.81 4.49
CA PRO A 69 -12.19 -2.94 3.32
C PRO A 69 -13.39 -3.20 2.41
N ASP A 70 -13.85 -2.16 1.72
CA ASP A 70 -14.91 -2.20 0.70
C ASP A 70 -14.39 -2.56 -0.70
N PHE A 71 -13.09 -2.78 -0.84
CA PHE A 71 -12.42 -3.15 -2.08
C PHE A 71 -11.83 -4.57 -2.04
N PRO A 72 -11.69 -5.26 -3.19
CA PRO A 72 -11.10 -6.59 -3.24
C PRO A 72 -9.63 -6.61 -2.80
N PRO A 73 -9.13 -7.74 -2.28
CA PRO A 73 -7.70 -7.96 -2.09
C PRO A 73 -6.90 -7.69 -3.38
N HIS A 74 -5.66 -7.24 -3.24
CA HIS A 74 -4.75 -6.88 -4.34
C HIS A 74 -5.08 -5.60 -5.13
N CYS A 75 -6.26 -4.98 -4.98
CA CYS A 75 -6.52 -3.64 -5.53
C CYS A 75 -5.62 -2.56 -4.90
N ARG A 76 -5.12 -2.83 -3.70
CA ARG A 76 -4.02 -2.12 -3.05
C ARG A 76 -2.99 -3.15 -2.59
N ARG A 77 -1.75 -2.70 -2.36
CA ARG A 77 -0.72 -3.56 -1.77
C ARG A 77 -1.22 -4.11 -0.43
N LEU A 78 -1.07 -5.41 -0.22
CA LEU A 78 -1.59 -6.08 0.96
C LEU A 78 -0.91 -5.54 2.22
N THR A 79 -1.75 -5.08 3.13
CA THR A 79 -1.46 -4.66 4.50
C THR A 79 -2.56 -5.24 5.37
N PRO A 80 -2.37 -5.51 6.68
CA PRO A 80 -1.27 -5.11 7.55
C PRO A 80 -0.26 -6.22 7.85
N GLY A 81 0.85 -5.86 8.51
CA GLY A 81 1.88 -6.81 8.91
C GLY A 81 1.45 -7.75 10.05
N PRO A 82 2.26 -8.78 10.35
CA PRO A 82 2.01 -9.70 11.46
C PRO A 82 1.81 -8.95 12.80
N GLY A 83 0.80 -9.36 13.58
CA GLY A 83 0.53 -8.79 14.91
C GLY A 83 -0.38 -7.55 14.94
N TYR A 84 -0.70 -6.96 13.79
CA TYR A 84 -1.52 -5.75 13.75
C TYR A 84 -2.96 -6.01 14.24
N LEU A 85 -3.62 -7.06 13.77
CA LEU A 85 -5.00 -7.36 14.14
C LEU A 85 -5.12 -7.72 15.63
N GLU A 86 -4.13 -8.47 16.15
CA GLU A 86 -4.03 -8.83 17.56
C GLU A 86 -3.70 -7.64 18.46
N ALA A 87 -3.05 -6.61 17.94
CA ALA A 87 -2.82 -5.37 18.69
C ALA A 87 -4.14 -4.61 18.92
N LEU A 88 -5.05 -4.61 17.94
CA LEU A 88 -6.34 -3.91 18.05
C LEU A 88 -7.23 -4.48 19.16
N THR A 89 -7.09 -5.76 19.48
CA THR A 89 -7.87 -6.42 20.52
C THR A 89 -7.36 -6.15 21.92
N LYS A 90 -6.17 -5.56 22.10
CA LYS A 90 -5.59 -5.31 23.43
C LYS A 90 -6.42 -4.29 24.23
N GLY A 91 -6.43 -4.48 25.56
CA GLY A 91 -7.18 -3.63 26.48
C GLY A 91 -6.62 -2.21 26.62
N ASN A 92 -5.34 -2.00 26.27
CA ASN A 92 -4.68 -0.69 26.27
C ASN A 92 -4.83 0.07 24.93
N LEU A 93 -5.65 -0.43 24.01
CA LEU A 93 -5.88 0.20 22.70
C LEU A 93 -7.35 0.58 22.54
N SER A 94 -7.57 1.82 22.11
CA SER A 94 -8.87 2.32 21.68
C SER A 94 -8.85 2.59 20.17
N PHE A 95 -9.74 1.92 19.43
CA PHE A 95 -9.91 2.13 17.99
C PHE A 95 -11.00 3.20 17.77
N ILE A 96 -10.64 4.32 17.15
CA ILE A 96 -11.50 5.50 17.02
C ILE A 96 -11.54 5.91 15.55
N GLN A 97 -12.74 5.97 14.96
CA GLN A 97 -12.96 6.41 13.58
C GLN A 97 -13.57 7.82 13.49
N THR A 98 -13.95 8.42 14.63
CA THR A 98 -14.49 9.77 14.67
C THR A 98 -13.46 10.76 14.13
N PRO A 99 -13.80 11.60 13.13
CA PRO A 99 -12.86 12.56 12.58
C PRO A 99 -12.35 13.54 13.65
N ILE A 100 -11.08 13.94 13.48
CA ILE A 100 -10.44 14.93 14.34
C ILE A 100 -11.00 16.32 14.02
N SER A 101 -11.39 17.05 15.06
CA SER A 101 -11.82 18.45 14.96
C SER A 101 -10.59 19.37 15.02
N HIS A 102 -9.81 19.28 16.08
CA HIS A 102 -8.58 20.05 16.25
C HIS A 102 -7.63 19.42 17.29
N PHE A 103 -6.38 19.87 17.28
CA PHE A 103 -5.41 19.60 18.35
C PHE A 103 -5.50 20.67 19.43
N THR A 104 -5.21 20.26 20.66
CA THR A 104 -5.04 21.14 21.82
C THR A 104 -3.58 21.07 22.28
N LYS A 105 -3.22 21.81 23.33
CA LYS A 105 -1.85 21.82 23.86
C LYS A 105 -1.40 20.43 24.35
N ASP A 106 -2.31 19.61 24.87
CA ASP A 106 -2.02 18.34 25.54
C ASP A 106 -2.90 17.18 25.04
N GLY A 107 -3.60 17.33 23.92
CA GLY A 107 -4.56 16.33 23.47
C GLY A 107 -5.22 16.59 22.12
N ILE A 108 -6.19 15.74 21.78
CA ILE A 108 -6.97 15.77 20.54
C ILE A 108 -8.45 15.84 20.88
N VAL A 109 -9.20 16.68 20.15
CA VAL A 109 -10.67 16.71 20.19
C VAL A 109 -11.21 16.18 18.86
N THR A 110 -12.15 15.23 18.95
CA THR A 110 -12.87 14.69 17.79
C THR A 110 -14.21 15.41 17.59
N ASN A 111 -14.85 15.22 16.44
CA ASN A 111 -16.09 15.93 16.08
C ASN A 111 -17.31 15.60 16.97
N ASP A 112 -17.24 14.54 17.76
CA ASP A 112 -18.21 14.20 18.81
C ASP A 112 -18.02 15.03 20.10
N GLY A 113 -17.03 15.94 20.14
CA GLY A 113 -16.70 16.77 21.29
C GLY A 113 -15.85 16.07 22.36
N VAL A 114 -15.44 14.81 22.13
CA VAL A 114 -14.67 14.04 23.12
C VAL A 114 -13.21 14.48 23.12
N TYR A 115 -12.75 14.98 24.26
CA TYR A 115 -11.36 15.33 24.51
C TYR A 115 -10.54 14.10 24.94
N ARG A 116 -9.38 13.89 24.32
CA ARG A 116 -8.43 12.83 24.67
C ARG A 116 -7.04 13.40 24.88
N ARG A 117 -6.58 13.36 26.13
CA ARG A 117 -5.21 13.74 26.49
C ARG A 117 -4.22 12.72 25.94
N VAL A 118 -3.13 13.19 25.32
CA VAL A 118 -2.05 12.34 24.81
C VAL A 118 -0.69 12.99 25.06
N ASP A 119 0.32 12.17 25.32
CA ASP A 119 1.70 12.66 25.52
C ASP A 119 2.47 12.77 24.19
N ALA A 120 2.06 12.00 23.17
CA ALA A 120 2.67 11.98 21.86
C ALA A 120 1.65 11.71 20.75
N VAL A 121 1.92 12.26 19.57
CA VAL A 121 1.12 12.07 18.36
C VAL A 121 2.04 11.54 17.26
N ILE A 122 1.65 10.43 16.63
CA ILE A 122 2.38 9.83 15.52
C ILE A 122 1.53 9.96 14.27
N CYS A 123 2.03 10.71 13.27
CA CYS A 123 1.35 10.91 12.00
C CYS A 123 1.77 9.80 11.01
N SER A 124 0.98 8.73 10.93
CA SER A 124 1.17 7.65 9.95
C SER A 124 0.65 8.05 8.56
N THR A 125 1.26 9.08 7.95
CA THR A 125 0.83 9.63 6.65
C THR A 125 1.04 8.65 5.50
N GLY A 126 0.14 8.68 4.51
CA GLY A 126 0.30 7.94 3.27
C GLY A 126 1.36 8.52 2.33
N ALA A 127 1.41 8.03 1.09
CA ALA A 127 2.29 8.52 0.05
C ALA A 127 1.55 9.50 -0.89
N ASN A 128 2.29 10.45 -1.48
CA ASN A 128 1.77 11.27 -2.57
C ASN A 128 1.59 10.42 -3.84
N VAL A 129 0.43 10.54 -4.48
CA VAL A 129 0.02 9.79 -5.67
C VAL A 129 -0.25 10.70 -6.87
N ASP A 130 0.14 11.98 -6.81
CA ASP A 130 0.08 12.88 -7.97
C ASP A 130 1.14 12.52 -9.04
N PHE A 131 2.20 11.81 -8.62
CA PHE A 131 3.37 11.44 -9.42
C PHE A 131 4.07 12.63 -10.11
N ALA A 132 3.75 13.86 -9.71
CA ALA A 132 4.43 15.04 -10.20
C ALA A 132 5.82 15.12 -9.55
N PRO A 133 6.89 15.45 -10.31
CA PRO A 133 8.21 15.61 -9.74
C PRO A 133 8.19 16.66 -8.61
N PRO A 134 8.90 16.41 -7.49
CA PRO A 134 8.94 17.34 -6.37
C PRO A 134 9.76 18.62 -6.67
N PHE A 135 10.43 18.66 -7.82
CA PHE A 135 11.21 19.80 -8.30
C PHE A 135 10.86 20.11 -9.76
N PRO A 136 11.00 21.38 -10.20
CA PRO A 136 10.73 21.76 -11.58
C PRO A 136 11.62 21.02 -12.58
N ILE A 137 11.00 20.42 -13.60
CA ILE A 137 11.68 19.87 -14.77
C ILE A 137 11.13 20.59 -15.98
N VAL A 138 11.92 21.53 -16.50
CA VAL A 138 11.46 22.54 -17.45
C VAL A 138 12.10 22.35 -18.82
N ALA A 139 11.29 22.38 -19.88
CA ALA A 139 11.76 22.48 -21.26
C ALA A 139 10.81 23.35 -22.08
N GLY A 140 11.29 24.52 -22.54
CA GLY A 140 10.46 25.49 -23.25
C GLY A 140 9.24 25.90 -22.42
N PRO A 141 7.99 25.71 -22.90
CA PRO A 141 6.78 26.07 -22.17
C PRO A 141 6.33 25.02 -21.13
N TYR A 142 7.00 23.86 -21.04
CA TYR A 142 6.60 22.76 -20.18
C TYR A 142 7.35 22.78 -18.86
N ASP A 143 6.64 22.47 -17.77
CA ASP A 143 7.17 22.21 -16.44
C ASP A 143 6.44 21.01 -15.83
N LEU A 144 7.12 19.86 -15.71
CA LEU A 144 6.47 18.63 -15.25
C LEU A 144 5.95 18.70 -13.80
N SER A 145 6.61 19.46 -12.93
CA SER A 145 6.21 19.60 -11.52
C SER A 145 4.85 20.28 -11.37
N ARG A 146 4.45 21.05 -12.39
CA ARG A 146 3.14 21.71 -12.51
C ARG A 146 2.23 20.93 -13.45
N ASP A 147 2.70 20.62 -14.65
CA ASP A 147 1.87 20.16 -15.75
C ASP A 147 1.27 18.77 -15.50
N TRP A 148 1.92 17.93 -14.68
CA TRP A 148 1.42 16.60 -14.30
C TRP A 148 0.48 16.60 -13.09
N ARG A 149 0.38 17.71 -12.35
CA ARG A 149 -0.58 17.82 -11.26
C ARG A 149 -2.02 17.80 -11.80
N PRO A 150 -3.03 17.42 -10.99
CA PRO A 150 -4.43 17.43 -11.41
C PRO A 150 -4.90 18.75 -12.03
N GLU A 151 -4.38 19.87 -11.54
CA GLU A 151 -4.68 21.24 -12.01
C GLU A 151 -3.76 21.70 -13.16
N GLY A 152 -2.76 20.88 -13.50
CA GLY A 152 -1.75 21.16 -14.51
C GLY A 152 -2.27 20.99 -15.94
N LYS A 153 -1.42 21.35 -16.91
CA LYS A 153 -1.72 21.26 -18.34
C LYS A 153 -2.16 19.86 -18.79
N PHE A 154 -1.54 18.82 -18.25
CA PHE A 154 -1.87 17.44 -18.59
C PHE A 154 -2.83 16.81 -17.58
N GLY A 155 -2.87 17.28 -16.33
CA GLY A 155 -3.78 16.76 -15.29
C GLY A 155 -3.36 15.41 -14.70
N PHE A 156 -2.38 14.75 -15.32
CA PHE A 156 -1.83 13.46 -14.93
C PHE A 156 -0.48 13.29 -15.63
N PRO A 157 0.28 12.24 -15.26
CA PRO A 157 1.54 12.01 -15.91
C PRO A 157 1.43 11.51 -17.34
N TYR A 158 2.00 12.28 -18.26
CA TYR A 158 1.81 12.04 -19.69
C TYR A 158 3.10 11.53 -20.33
N THR A 159 3.20 10.21 -20.47
CA THR A 159 4.43 9.54 -20.94
C THR A 159 4.19 8.65 -22.14
N TYR A 160 5.16 8.55 -23.03
CA TYR A 160 5.26 7.53 -24.08
C TYR A 160 6.05 6.33 -23.55
N MET A 161 5.39 5.16 -23.53
CA MET A 161 5.92 3.89 -23.02
C MET A 161 6.48 3.94 -21.58
N GLY A 162 6.07 4.94 -20.79
CA GLY A 162 6.60 5.17 -19.44
C GLY A 162 8.06 5.64 -19.39
N VAL A 163 8.64 6.07 -20.52
CA VAL A 163 10.06 6.46 -20.61
C VAL A 163 10.23 7.93 -20.95
N ALA A 164 9.48 8.44 -21.94
CA ALA A 164 9.69 9.80 -22.46
C ALA A 164 8.42 10.64 -22.32
N THR A 165 8.58 11.96 -22.14
CA THR A 165 7.46 12.91 -22.06
C THR A 165 7.47 13.88 -23.24
N PRO A 166 6.35 14.07 -23.96
CA PRO A 166 6.29 15.02 -25.07
C PRO A 166 6.69 16.43 -24.66
N GLY A 167 7.55 17.08 -25.46
CA GLY A 167 8.03 18.44 -25.20
C GLY A 167 9.31 18.51 -24.36
N LEU A 168 9.81 17.38 -23.84
CA LEU A 168 11.07 17.29 -23.11
C LEU A 168 12.05 16.36 -23.84
N PRO A 169 12.72 16.81 -24.92
CA PRO A 169 13.67 15.99 -25.65
C PRO A 169 14.84 15.58 -24.75
N ASN A 170 15.34 14.35 -24.94
CA ASN A 170 16.45 13.76 -24.18
C ASN A 170 16.21 13.60 -22.66
N LEU A 171 14.98 13.82 -22.17
CA LEU A 171 14.58 13.41 -20.82
C LEU A 171 14.01 11.99 -20.87
N LEU A 172 14.70 11.06 -20.22
CA LEU A 172 14.29 9.67 -20.11
C LEU A 172 14.11 9.31 -18.62
N GLN A 173 12.98 8.70 -18.30
CA GLN A 173 12.61 8.31 -16.94
C GLN A 173 12.89 6.82 -16.73
N LEU A 174 13.63 6.51 -15.67
CA LEU A 174 13.81 5.14 -15.21
C LEU A 174 12.64 4.78 -14.30
N HIS A 175 12.01 3.63 -14.55
CA HIS A 175 10.79 3.20 -13.84
C HIS A 175 9.70 4.28 -13.84
N GLY A 176 9.53 4.97 -14.98
CA GLY A 176 8.51 6.00 -15.12
C GLY A 176 7.09 5.43 -15.02
N MET A 177 6.13 6.30 -14.84
CA MET A 177 4.74 5.86 -14.67
C MET A 177 4.22 5.20 -15.94
N PHE A 178 3.36 4.20 -15.76
CA PHE A 178 2.89 3.30 -16.83
C PHE A 178 3.97 2.41 -17.46
N SER A 179 5.22 2.43 -16.98
CA SER A 179 6.16 1.33 -17.23
C SER A 179 5.78 0.13 -16.34
N SER A 180 5.90 -1.08 -16.87
CA SER A 180 5.75 -2.28 -16.05
C SER A 180 6.98 -2.45 -15.16
N LEU A 181 6.76 -2.69 -13.87
CA LEU A 181 7.78 -3.21 -12.95
C LEU A 181 8.08 -4.67 -13.29
N LEU A 182 8.56 -4.93 -14.49
CA LEU A 182 9.16 -6.21 -14.84
C LEU A 182 10.64 -6.06 -14.52
N GLU A 183 11.00 -6.43 -13.29
CA GLU A 183 12.34 -6.94 -13.07
C GLU A 183 12.40 -8.27 -13.83
N GLU A 184 13.28 -8.34 -14.84
CA GLU A 184 13.59 -9.58 -15.56
C GLU A 184 14.20 -10.65 -14.64
#